data_AF-A0A4Q6AK49-F1
#
_entry.id   AF-A0A4Q6AK49-F1
#
_cell.length_a   1.000
_cell.length_b   1.000
_cell.length_c   1.000
_cell.angle_alpha   90.00
_cell.angle_beta   90.00
_cell.angle_gamma   90.00
#
_symmetry.space_group_name_H-M   'P 1'
#
loop_
_entity.id
_entity.type
_entity.pdbx_description
1 polymer ?
#
loop_
_entity_poly.entity_id
_entity_poly.type
_entity_poly.pdbx_seq_one_letter_code
_entity_poly.pdbx_strand_id
1 'polypeptide(L)'
;MFKKIVFIFSLAASFLLSDAQVKWPAIGNTTKPWTRWWWEGSAVNKKDLTWNLEQYQKAGLGGVEITPIYGIHGYEKEFIDFLSPKWLSMLRHSLDESKRLGLGVDLANATGWPFGGPWVKEEDASKSVYFKTYTVDGGKRLDEAVSYKRDAFVRTANNKPASADTLKRPVWTNNNLQALALDQIVYAEELPVQTLMAF
;
A
#
# COMPACT_ATOMS: atom_id res chain seq x y z
N MET A 1 77.26 -0.42 -1.05
CA MET A 1 76.46 0.82 -1.03
C MET A 1 75.26 0.79 -1.99
N PHE A 2 75.40 0.25 -3.21
CA PHE A 2 74.32 0.16 -4.21
C PHE A 2 73.09 -0.70 -3.85
N LYS A 3 73.24 -1.79 -3.09
CA LYS A 3 72.11 -2.69 -2.75
C LYS A 3 71.07 -2.08 -1.77
N LYS A 4 71.49 -1.11 -0.93
CA LYS A 4 70.57 -0.44 0.02
C LYS A 4 69.68 0.61 -0.65
N ILE A 5 70.15 1.22 -1.76
CA ILE A 5 69.42 2.26 -2.49
C ILE A 5 68.27 1.64 -3.33
N VAL A 6 68.49 0.46 -3.90
CA VAL A 6 67.46 -0.26 -4.69
C VAL A 6 66.28 -0.72 -3.80
N PHE A 7 66.54 -1.10 -2.55
CA PHE A 7 65.50 -1.55 -1.62
C PHE A 7 64.60 -0.40 -1.13
N ILE A 8 65.14 0.80 -0.98
CA ILE A 8 64.39 2.01 -0.59
C ILE A 8 63.52 2.50 -1.76
N PHE A 9 64.00 2.38 -3.00
CA PHE A 9 63.21 2.72 -4.19
C PHE A 9 62.04 1.76 -4.44
N SER A 10 62.20 0.47 -4.12
CA SER A 10 61.12 -0.51 -4.21
C SER A 10 60.02 -0.30 -3.17
N LEU A 11 60.35 0.23 -1.99
CA LEU A 11 59.36 0.51 -0.94
C LEU A 11 58.55 1.79 -1.23
N ALA A 12 59.15 2.79 -1.87
CA ALA A 12 58.47 4.02 -2.28
C ALA A 12 57.47 3.81 -3.43
N ALA A 13 57.70 2.83 -4.30
CA ALA A 13 56.81 2.51 -5.41
C ALA A 13 55.49 1.83 -4.98
N SER A 14 55.43 1.24 -3.78
CA SER A 14 54.24 0.55 -3.27
C SER A 14 53.21 1.49 -2.63
N PHE A 15 53.53 2.76 -2.39
CA PHE A 15 52.60 3.73 -1.80
C PHE A 15 51.74 4.49 -2.82
N LEU A 16 51.94 4.28 -4.12
CA LEU A 16 51.28 5.10 -5.16
C LEU A 16 49.93 4.56 -5.66
N LEU A 17 49.45 3.40 -5.20
CA LEU A 17 48.19 2.82 -5.69
C LEU A 17 47.38 2.11 -4.59
N SER A 18 47.13 2.79 -3.48
CA SER A 18 46.06 2.37 -2.58
C SER A 18 45.16 3.55 -2.28
N ASP A 19 44.16 3.75 -3.15
CA ASP A 19 43.00 4.59 -2.88
C ASP A 19 42.15 3.87 -1.82
N ALA A 20 42.66 3.79 -0.59
CA ALA A 20 42.11 3.02 0.53
C ALA A 20 40.85 3.67 1.13
N GLN A 21 40.43 4.81 0.59
CA GLN A 21 39.31 5.58 1.10
C GLN A 21 38.04 5.19 0.36
N VAL A 22 37.05 4.69 1.11
CA VAL A 22 35.72 4.40 0.58
C VAL A 22 35.16 5.69 -0.05
N LYS A 23 34.95 5.67 -1.37
CA LYS A 23 34.31 6.77 -2.10
C LYS A 23 32.81 6.70 -1.87
N TRP A 24 32.33 7.49 -0.92
CA TRP A 24 30.90 7.65 -0.69
C TRP A 24 30.22 8.19 -1.95
N PRO A 25 29.01 7.70 -2.30
CA PRO A 25 28.26 8.25 -3.41
C PRO A 25 27.92 9.73 -3.16
N ALA A 26 27.71 10.48 -4.22
CA ALA A 26 27.26 11.86 -4.12
C ALA A 26 25.94 11.93 -3.35
N ILE A 27 25.84 12.86 -2.39
CA ILE A 27 24.62 13.06 -1.63
C ILE A 27 23.55 13.64 -2.56
N GLY A 28 22.52 12.85 -2.83
CA GLY A 28 21.33 13.21 -3.59
C GLY A 28 20.05 12.76 -2.92
N ASN A 29 18.93 12.91 -3.63
CA ASN A 29 17.62 12.48 -3.13
C ASN A 29 17.57 10.97 -2.84
N THR A 30 18.23 10.12 -3.64
CA THR A 30 18.25 8.66 -3.44
C THR A 30 19.17 8.18 -2.32
N THR A 31 20.07 9.02 -1.82
CA THR A 31 20.98 8.69 -0.70
C THR A 31 20.49 9.26 0.64
N LYS A 32 19.44 10.08 0.63
CA LYS A 32 18.80 10.65 1.81
C LYS A 32 17.60 9.80 2.23
N PRO A 33 17.21 9.80 3.52
CA PRO A 33 15.98 9.13 3.95
C PRO A 33 14.74 9.76 3.31
N TRP A 34 13.72 8.94 3.07
CA TRP A 34 12.40 9.37 2.59
C TRP A 34 11.36 9.15 3.67
N THR A 35 10.21 9.80 3.54
CA THR A 35 9.07 9.59 4.44
C THR A 35 7.84 9.14 3.67
N ARG A 36 7.03 8.30 4.30
CA ARG A 36 5.64 8.10 3.88
C ARG A 36 4.83 9.32 4.30
N TRP A 37 4.04 9.86 3.38
CA TRP A 37 3.25 11.06 3.59
C TRP A 37 1.78 10.76 3.35
N TRP A 38 1.05 10.57 4.46
CA TRP A 38 -0.36 10.29 4.43
C TRP A 38 -1.16 11.53 4.07
N TRP A 39 -2.11 11.34 3.15
CA TRP A 39 -3.08 12.33 2.74
C TRP A 39 -4.45 11.84 3.21
N GLU A 40 -4.77 12.07 4.48
CA GLU A 40 -6.01 11.63 5.11
C GLU A 40 -7.21 12.31 4.45
N GLY A 41 -8.10 11.51 3.85
CA GLY A 41 -9.25 11.99 3.07
C GLY A 41 -8.82 12.82 1.86
N SER A 42 -7.53 12.80 1.53
CA SER A 42 -6.88 13.76 0.64
C SER A 42 -7.24 15.21 0.93
N ALA A 43 -7.43 15.57 2.21
CA ALA A 43 -7.80 16.92 2.66
C ALA A 43 -6.63 17.92 2.58
N VAL A 44 -5.95 17.95 1.43
CA VAL A 44 -4.76 18.77 1.19
C VAL A 44 -5.08 20.02 0.37
N ASN A 45 -4.19 21.01 0.45
CA ASN A 45 -4.25 22.22 -0.37
C ASN A 45 -2.84 22.67 -0.79
N LYS A 46 -2.74 23.43 -1.89
CA LYS A 46 -1.45 23.83 -2.48
C LYS A 46 -0.53 24.57 -1.50
N LYS A 47 -1.08 25.46 -0.67
CA LYS A 47 -0.31 26.26 0.29
C LYS A 47 0.40 25.34 1.29
N ASP A 48 -0.35 24.41 1.89
CA ASP A 48 0.18 23.53 2.92
C ASP A 48 1.05 22.42 2.31
N LEU A 49 0.77 21.99 1.08
CA LEU A 49 1.65 21.08 0.33
C LEU A 49 3.04 21.70 0.09
N THR A 50 3.10 22.95 -0.41
CA THR A 50 4.36 23.70 -0.55
C THR A 50 5.07 23.82 0.79
N TRP A 51 4.36 24.27 1.82
CA TRP A 51 4.96 24.48 3.13
C TRP A 51 5.55 23.19 3.71
N ASN A 52 4.83 22.07 3.63
CA ASN A 52 5.29 20.76 4.11
C ASN A 52 6.53 20.27 3.34
N LEU A 53 6.53 20.35 2.01
CA LEU A 53 7.68 19.92 1.19
C LEU A 53 8.93 20.77 1.49
N GLU A 54 8.76 22.07 1.74
CA GLU A 54 9.87 22.92 2.19
C GLU A 54 10.38 22.52 3.58
N GLN A 55 9.51 22.15 4.52
CA GLN A 55 9.94 21.65 5.82
C GLN A 55 10.68 20.32 5.69
N TYR A 56 10.18 19.39 4.86
CA TYR A 56 10.82 18.10 4.61
C TYR A 56 12.21 18.25 3.99
N GLN A 57 12.34 19.13 2.99
CA GLN A 57 13.63 19.43 2.39
C GLN A 57 14.62 20.04 3.41
N LYS A 58 14.15 20.99 4.24
CA LYS A 58 14.96 21.61 5.31
C LYS A 58 15.38 20.60 6.38
N ALA A 59 14.52 19.65 6.70
CA ALA A 59 14.80 18.56 7.62
C ALA A 59 15.79 17.51 7.06
N GLY A 60 16.18 17.62 5.79
CA GLY A 60 17.16 16.75 5.15
C GLY A 60 16.58 15.52 4.47
N LEU A 61 15.25 15.45 4.27
CA LEU A 61 14.63 14.35 3.52
C LEU A 61 15.00 14.42 2.03
N GLY A 62 15.10 13.24 1.43
CA GLY A 62 15.36 13.05 -0.01
C GLY A 62 14.08 12.99 -0.84
N GLY A 63 12.95 12.66 -0.23
CA GLY A 63 11.69 12.50 -0.94
C GLY A 63 10.55 12.05 -0.04
N VAL A 64 9.39 11.92 -0.69
CA VAL A 64 8.12 11.54 -0.06
C VAL A 64 7.44 10.43 -0.85
N GLU A 65 6.78 9.51 -0.16
CA GLU A 65 5.83 8.57 -0.76
C GLU A 65 4.41 9.04 -0.42
N ILE A 66 3.69 9.55 -1.41
CA ILE A 66 2.30 10.02 -1.23
C ILE A 66 1.40 8.80 -1.05
N THR A 67 0.66 8.75 0.06
CA THR A 67 -0.31 7.69 0.33
C THR A 67 -1.68 8.31 0.66
N PRO A 68 -2.59 8.41 -0.33
CA PRO A 68 -3.98 8.77 -0.07
C PRO A 68 -4.63 7.72 0.82
N ILE A 69 -5.28 8.12 1.89
CA ILE A 69 -5.85 7.20 2.87
C ILE A 69 -7.19 7.72 3.40
N TYR A 70 -7.88 6.94 4.23
CA TYR A 70 -9.14 7.33 4.87
C TYR A 70 -9.04 8.70 5.56
N GLY A 71 -10.16 9.38 5.64
CA GLY A 71 -10.27 10.73 6.17
C GLY A 71 -10.38 10.80 7.69
N ILE A 72 -10.21 12.03 8.18
CA ILE A 72 -10.34 12.37 9.59
C ILE A 72 -11.79 12.80 9.83
N HIS A 73 -12.42 12.19 10.83
CA HIS A 73 -13.78 12.55 11.21
C HIS A 73 -13.90 14.04 11.57
N GLY A 74 -14.93 14.71 11.05
CA GLY A 74 -15.17 16.15 11.24
C GLY A 74 -14.56 17.05 10.15
N TYR A 75 -13.74 16.49 9.25
CA TYR A 75 -13.12 17.20 8.12
C TYR A 75 -13.69 16.75 6.77
N GLU A 76 -14.89 16.17 6.75
CA GLU A 76 -15.46 15.57 5.54
C GLU A 76 -15.70 16.58 4.41
N LYS A 77 -15.83 17.88 4.73
CA LYS A 77 -16.04 18.95 3.73
C LYS A 77 -14.77 19.28 2.95
N GLU A 78 -13.62 18.94 3.51
CA GLU A 78 -12.29 19.24 2.99
C GLU A 78 -11.78 18.09 2.10
N PHE A 79 -12.42 16.93 2.18
CA PHE A 79 -12.02 15.74 1.45
C PHE A 79 -12.01 15.98 -0.06
N ILE A 80 -11.07 15.31 -0.72
CA ILE A 80 -10.92 15.35 -2.16
C ILE A 80 -11.00 13.92 -2.68
N ASP A 81 -11.96 13.66 -3.55
CA ASP A 81 -12.12 12.34 -4.16
C ASP A 81 -10.85 11.95 -4.92
N PHE A 82 -10.33 10.77 -4.60
CA PHE A 82 -9.13 10.22 -5.24
C PHE A 82 -9.31 10.14 -6.76
N LEU A 83 -8.28 10.52 -7.52
CA LEU A 83 -8.28 10.63 -8.99
C LEU A 83 -9.27 11.65 -9.60
N SER A 84 -10.00 12.42 -8.78
CA SER A 84 -10.77 13.56 -9.31
C SER A 84 -9.84 14.62 -9.93
N PRO A 85 -10.35 15.49 -10.81
CA PRO A 85 -9.55 16.60 -11.35
C PRO A 85 -8.91 17.48 -10.26
N LYS A 86 -9.61 17.71 -9.14
CA LYS A 86 -9.06 18.45 -8.00
C LYS A 86 -7.90 17.70 -7.36
N TRP A 87 -8.02 16.38 -7.14
CA TRP A 87 -6.95 15.56 -6.59
C TRP A 87 -5.71 15.55 -7.50
N LEU A 88 -5.90 15.35 -8.81
CA LEU A 88 -4.83 15.40 -9.80
C LEU A 88 -4.10 16.75 -9.82
N SER A 89 -4.83 17.85 -9.56
CA SER A 89 -4.22 19.18 -9.45
C SER A 89 -3.35 19.33 -8.19
N MET A 90 -3.68 18.66 -7.08
CA MET A 90 -2.86 18.63 -5.86
C MET A 90 -1.62 17.76 -6.06
N LEU A 91 -1.78 16.60 -6.71
CA LEU A 91 -0.66 15.73 -7.09
C LEU A 91 0.32 16.49 -8.00
N ARG A 92 -0.18 17.14 -9.06
CA ARG A 92 0.65 17.94 -9.97
C ARG A 92 1.41 19.03 -9.23
N HIS A 93 0.73 19.79 -8.37
CA HIS A 93 1.37 20.82 -7.55
C HIS A 93 2.51 20.24 -6.68
N SER A 94 2.27 19.09 -6.06
CA SER A 94 3.27 18.42 -5.23
C SER A 94 4.48 17.93 -6.03
N LEU A 95 4.26 17.43 -7.25
CA LEU A 95 5.33 17.03 -8.17
C LEU A 95 6.16 18.23 -8.63
N ASP A 96 5.51 19.33 -9.01
CA ASP A 96 6.18 20.57 -9.43
C ASP A 96 7.04 21.15 -8.30
N GLU A 97 6.51 21.18 -7.07
CA GLU A 97 7.24 21.66 -5.89
C GLU A 97 8.38 20.72 -5.48
N SER A 98 8.15 19.41 -5.54
CA SER A 98 9.21 18.43 -5.25
C SER A 98 10.36 18.55 -6.25
N LYS A 99 10.05 18.75 -7.54
CA LYS A 99 11.06 19.03 -8.57
C LYS A 99 11.84 20.31 -8.28
N ARG A 100 11.15 21.40 -7.89
CA ARG A 100 11.78 22.67 -7.50
C ARG A 100 12.75 22.50 -6.31
N LEU A 101 12.39 21.66 -5.36
CA LEU A 101 13.14 21.42 -4.12
C LEU A 101 14.20 20.31 -4.22
N GLY A 102 14.25 19.58 -5.34
CA GLY A 102 15.14 18.43 -5.52
C GLY A 102 14.73 17.20 -4.69
N LEU A 103 13.44 17.08 -4.35
CA LEU A 103 12.86 15.93 -3.67
C LEU A 103 12.39 14.89 -4.69
N GLY A 104 12.60 13.61 -4.39
CA GLY A 104 11.93 12.51 -5.09
C GLY A 104 10.49 12.33 -4.61
N VAL A 105 9.65 11.77 -5.47
CA VAL A 105 8.25 11.47 -5.16
C VAL A 105 7.96 10.05 -5.61
N ASP A 106 7.35 9.27 -4.72
CA ASP A 106 6.71 8.00 -5.00
C ASP A 106 5.21 8.11 -4.69
N LEU A 107 4.41 7.20 -5.23
CA LEU A 107 2.96 7.15 -5.07
C LEU A 107 2.53 5.71 -4.80
N ALA A 108 1.78 5.50 -3.72
CA ALA A 108 1.18 4.20 -3.44
C ALA A 108 0.25 3.74 -4.58
N ASN A 109 0.22 2.44 -4.85
CA ASN A 109 -0.50 1.85 -6.00
C ASN A 109 -2.01 2.13 -6.02
N ALA A 110 -2.61 2.42 -4.86
CA ALA A 110 -4.03 2.72 -4.71
C ALA A 110 -4.26 3.60 -3.45
N THR A 111 -5.51 3.77 -3.05
CA THR A 111 -5.84 4.39 -1.76
C THR A 111 -5.54 3.42 -0.62
N GLY A 112 -4.59 3.77 0.26
CA GLY A 112 -4.27 3.01 1.46
C GLY A 112 -3.89 1.54 1.22
N TRP A 113 -3.97 0.74 2.29
CA TRP A 113 -3.81 -0.72 2.26
C TRP A 113 -5.01 -1.38 2.95
N PRO A 114 -5.52 -2.52 2.47
CA PRO A 114 -5.11 -3.28 1.28
C PRO A 114 -5.47 -2.60 -0.05
N PHE A 115 -4.72 -2.89 -1.11
CA PHE A 115 -4.97 -2.31 -2.43
C PHE A 115 -6.24 -2.87 -3.06
N GLY A 116 -7.06 -1.98 -3.60
CA GLY A 116 -8.29 -2.31 -4.28
C GLY A 116 -9.04 -1.07 -4.74
N GLY A 117 -10.22 -1.28 -5.29
CA GLY A 117 -11.11 -0.19 -5.70
C GLY A 117 -12.37 -0.72 -6.40
N PRO A 118 -13.31 0.17 -6.76
CA PRO A 118 -14.56 -0.20 -7.41
C PRO A 118 -14.41 -0.93 -8.76
N TRP A 119 -13.22 -0.88 -9.35
CA TRP A 119 -12.89 -1.60 -10.59
C TRP A 119 -12.52 -3.07 -10.38
N VAL A 120 -12.27 -3.50 -9.13
CA VAL A 120 -12.00 -4.91 -8.80
C VAL A 120 -13.32 -5.66 -8.67
N LYS A 121 -13.56 -6.59 -9.60
CA LYS A 121 -14.77 -7.40 -9.61
C LYS A 121 -14.64 -8.61 -8.67
N GLU A 122 -15.79 -9.20 -8.31
CA GLU A 122 -15.85 -10.42 -7.47
C GLU A 122 -15.05 -11.59 -8.08
N GLU A 123 -14.95 -11.67 -9.41
CA GLU A 123 -14.18 -12.69 -10.11
C GLU A 123 -12.66 -12.58 -9.88
N ASP A 124 -12.17 -11.35 -9.69
CA ASP A 124 -10.76 -10.98 -9.50
C ASP A 124 -10.37 -10.81 -8.01
N ALA A 125 -11.37 -10.69 -7.13
CA ALA A 125 -11.16 -10.52 -5.71
C ALA A 125 -10.49 -11.75 -5.06
N SER A 126 -9.87 -11.54 -3.90
CA SER A 126 -9.29 -12.64 -3.12
C SER A 126 -10.36 -13.68 -2.75
N LYS A 127 -10.06 -14.97 -2.99
CA LYS A 127 -10.99 -16.08 -2.75
C LYS A 127 -10.57 -16.89 -1.53
N SER A 128 -11.54 -17.50 -0.86
CA SER A 128 -11.32 -18.43 0.24
C SER A 128 -11.83 -19.82 -0.16
N VAL A 129 -11.12 -20.87 0.27
CA VAL A 129 -11.56 -22.24 0.08
C VAL A 129 -12.32 -22.68 1.32
N TYR A 130 -13.52 -23.23 1.10
CA TYR A 130 -14.35 -23.85 2.13
C TYR A 130 -14.47 -25.33 1.82
N PHE A 131 -14.47 -26.17 2.85
CA PHE A 131 -14.63 -27.61 2.70
C PHE A 131 -15.54 -28.16 3.79
N LYS A 132 -16.26 -29.23 3.44
CA LYS A 132 -17.02 -30.06 4.36
C LYS A 132 -16.61 -31.50 4.14
N THR A 133 -16.35 -32.22 5.22
CA THR A 133 -16.02 -33.64 5.19
C THR A 133 -17.24 -34.45 5.54
N TYR A 134 -17.48 -35.50 4.74
CA TYR A 134 -18.59 -36.43 4.91
C TYR A 134 -18.01 -37.80 5.25
N THR A 135 -18.65 -38.52 6.16
CA THR A 135 -18.31 -39.92 6.48
C THR A 135 -19.42 -40.82 5.97
N VAL A 136 -19.09 -41.80 5.14
CA VAL A 136 -20.04 -42.73 4.53
C VAL A 136 -19.46 -44.14 4.58
N ASP A 137 -20.26 -45.11 4.99
CA ASP A 137 -19.84 -46.51 4.96
C ASP A 137 -19.69 -47.01 3.51
N GLY A 138 -18.72 -47.90 3.28
CA GLY A 138 -18.51 -48.52 1.97
C GLY A 138 -19.79 -49.14 1.40
N GLY A 139 -20.10 -48.81 0.15
CA GLY A 139 -21.29 -49.29 -0.56
C GLY A 139 -22.60 -48.57 -0.18
N LYS A 140 -22.58 -47.62 0.76
CA LYS A 140 -23.74 -46.75 1.06
C LYS A 140 -23.71 -45.47 0.24
N ARG A 141 -24.89 -44.87 0.09
CA ARG A 141 -25.08 -43.54 -0.50
C ARG A 141 -25.04 -42.48 0.59
N LEU A 142 -24.50 -41.30 0.27
CA LEU A 142 -24.66 -40.10 1.11
C LEU A 142 -26.10 -39.57 0.97
N ASP A 143 -26.81 -39.49 2.09
CA ASP A 143 -28.23 -39.06 2.11
C ASP A 143 -28.40 -37.53 2.12
N GLU A 144 -27.37 -36.77 2.50
CA GLU A 144 -27.37 -35.31 2.43
C GLU A 144 -26.78 -34.79 1.12
N ALA A 145 -27.25 -33.63 0.68
CA ALA A 145 -26.68 -32.96 -0.48
C ALA A 145 -25.24 -32.51 -0.20
N VAL A 146 -24.37 -32.65 -1.20
CA VAL A 146 -23.04 -32.03 -1.18
C VAL A 146 -23.21 -30.54 -1.48
N SER A 147 -23.36 -29.75 -0.43
CA SER A 147 -23.46 -28.29 -0.48
C SER A 147 -22.71 -27.64 0.68
N TYR A 148 -22.35 -26.39 0.49
CA TYR A 148 -21.75 -25.57 1.53
C TYR A 148 -22.37 -24.17 1.47
N LYS A 149 -23.13 -23.83 2.50
CA LYS A 149 -23.59 -22.47 2.72
C LYS A 149 -22.54 -21.70 3.50
N ARG A 150 -22.00 -20.63 2.91
CA ARG A 150 -21.12 -19.70 3.62
C ARG A 150 -21.97 -18.69 4.38
N ASP A 151 -21.69 -18.53 5.67
CA ASP A 151 -22.32 -17.50 6.49
C ASP A 151 -21.77 -16.10 6.14
N ALA A 152 -22.59 -15.09 6.39
CA ALA A 152 -22.16 -13.71 6.21
C ALA A 152 -21.22 -13.29 7.34
N PHE A 153 -20.25 -12.44 7.02
CA PHE A 153 -19.32 -11.87 7.99
C PHE A 153 -19.00 -10.44 7.64
N VAL A 154 -19.01 -9.54 8.63
CA VAL A 154 -18.59 -8.16 8.46
C VAL A 154 -17.69 -7.76 9.62
N ARG A 155 -16.56 -7.15 9.31
CA ARG A 155 -15.66 -6.52 10.27
C ARG A 155 -15.51 -5.05 9.94
N THR A 156 -15.65 -4.20 10.95
CA THR A 156 -15.44 -2.74 10.83
C THR A 156 -14.23 -2.32 11.64
N ALA A 157 -13.45 -1.37 11.13
CA ALA A 157 -12.27 -0.83 11.82
C ALA A 157 -12.65 0.16 12.95
N ASN A 158 -13.87 0.69 12.93
CA ASN A 158 -14.35 1.68 13.90
C ASN A 158 -15.18 1.08 15.05
N ASN A 159 -15.21 -0.27 15.17
CA ASN A 159 -16.01 -1.02 16.14
C ASN A 159 -17.53 -0.74 16.10
N LYS A 160 -18.05 -0.11 15.04
CA LYS A 160 -19.50 0.05 14.86
C LYS A 160 -20.09 -1.23 14.26
N PRO A 161 -21.20 -1.75 14.79
CA PRO A 161 -21.87 -2.89 14.20
C PRO A 161 -22.28 -2.62 12.75
N ALA A 162 -22.05 -3.60 11.88
CA ALA A 162 -22.55 -3.61 10.51
C ALA A 162 -23.00 -5.03 10.16
N SER A 163 -24.08 -5.16 9.39
CA SER A 163 -24.58 -6.44 8.90
C SER A 163 -24.46 -6.50 7.39
N ALA A 164 -24.04 -7.66 6.87
CA ALA A 164 -24.02 -7.93 5.44
C ALA A 164 -25.41 -7.80 4.80
N ASP A 165 -26.48 -8.03 5.55
CA ASP A 165 -27.87 -7.89 5.06
C ASP A 165 -28.24 -6.43 4.75
N THR A 166 -27.55 -5.48 5.37
CA THR A 166 -27.78 -4.04 5.18
C THR A 166 -26.84 -3.41 4.17
N LEU A 167 -25.77 -4.12 3.81
CA LEU A 167 -24.74 -3.63 2.88
C LEU A 167 -25.06 -4.08 1.46
N LYS A 168 -25.07 -3.13 0.53
CA LYS A 168 -25.30 -3.42 -0.88
C LYS A 168 -24.14 -4.22 -1.47
N ARG A 169 -24.46 -5.16 -2.37
CA ARG A 169 -23.51 -5.87 -3.25
C ARG A 169 -23.67 -5.34 -4.68
N PRO A 170 -22.62 -4.82 -5.34
CA PRO A 170 -21.24 -4.78 -4.87
C PRO A 170 -20.99 -3.67 -3.83
N VAL A 171 -20.00 -3.89 -2.96
CA VAL A 171 -19.79 -3.08 -1.73
C VAL A 171 -19.62 -1.59 -2.01
N TRP A 172 -19.00 -1.21 -3.13
CA TRP A 172 -18.74 0.20 -3.46
C TRP A 172 -20.00 1.03 -3.80
N THR A 173 -21.17 0.40 -3.93
CA THR A 173 -22.45 1.09 -4.18
C THR A 173 -23.13 1.60 -2.91
N ASN A 174 -22.56 1.29 -1.74
CA ASN A 174 -22.99 1.86 -0.47
C ASN A 174 -22.59 3.33 -0.38
N ASN A 175 -23.44 4.12 0.26
CA ASN A 175 -23.14 5.53 0.51
C ASN A 175 -22.14 5.66 1.66
N ASN A 176 -21.24 6.64 1.56
CA ASN A 176 -20.30 6.99 2.62
C ASN A 176 -19.50 5.79 3.18
N LEU A 177 -18.79 5.10 2.28
CA LEU A 177 -17.94 3.94 2.62
C LEU A 177 -16.91 4.26 3.72
N GLN A 178 -16.41 5.50 3.78
CA GLN A 178 -15.48 5.92 4.82
C GLN A 178 -16.12 5.86 6.22
N ALA A 179 -17.37 6.30 6.37
CA ALA A 179 -18.07 6.23 7.66
C ALA A 179 -18.41 4.80 8.09
N LEU A 180 -18.63 3.90 7.12
CA LEU A 180 -18.84 2.48 7.40
C LEU A 180 -17.56 1.81 7.91
N ALA A 181 -16.38 2.29 7.50
CA ALA A 181 -15.07 1.78 7.88
C ALA A 181 -14.98 0.24 7.76
N LEU A 182 -15.49 -0.28 6.63
CA LEU A 182 -15.49 -1.72 6.35
C LEU A 182 -14.06 -2.20 6.14
N ASP A 183 -13.65 -3.17 6.94
CA ASP A 183 -12.35 -3.84 6.83
C ASP A 183 -12.49 -5.13 6.03
N GLN A 184 -13.47 -5.97 6.40
CA GLN A 184 -13.79 -7.20 5.68
C GLN A 184 -15.28 -7.38 5.55
N ILE A 185 -15.72 -7.85 4.37
CA ILE A 185 -17.09 -8.24 4.09
C ILE A 185 -17.13 -9.57 3.36
N VAL A 186 -18.02 -10.44 3.82
CA VAL A 186 -18.36 -11.72 3.22
C VAL A 186 -19.88 -11.80 3.19
N TYR A 187 -20.45 -11.94 1.99
CA TYR A 187 -21.89 -12.12 1.83
C TYR A 187 -22.25 -13.60 2.05
N ALA A 188 -23.43 -13.85 2.63
CA ALA A 188 -23.95 -15.21 2.70
C ALA A 188 -24.30 -15.71 1.29
N GLU A 189 -23.84 -16.89 0.92
CA GLU A 189 -24.16 -17.51 -0.37
C GLU A 189 -23.98 -19.04 -0.31
N GLU A 190 -24.77 -19.74 -1.12
CA GLU A 190 -24.51 -21.16 -1.43
C GLU A 190 -23.30 -21.22 -2.37
N LEU A 191 -22.24 -21.89 -1.94
CA LEU A 191 -21.02 -21.97 -2.72
C LEU A 191 -21.13 -23.06 -3.80
N PRO A 192 -20.70 -22.79 -5.04
CA PRO A 192 -20.66 -23.81 -6.08
C PRO A 192 -19.61 -24.87 -5.73
N VAL A 193 -20.01 -26.15 -5.78
CA VAL A 193 -19.09 -27.27 -5.60
C VAL A 193 -18.01 -27.24 -6.68
N GLN A 194 -16.76 -27.07 -6.26
CA GLN A 194 -15.61 -27.06 -7.19
C GLN A 194 -15.01 -28.45 -7.36
N THR A 195 -14.99 -29.25 -6.30
CA THR A 195 -14.34 -30.56 -6.29
C THR A 195 -14.98 -31.44 -5.23
N LEU A 196 -15.18 -32.73 -5.56
CA LEU A 196 -15.55 -33.79 -4.64
C LEU A 196 -14.50 -34.89 -4.75
N MET A 197 -13.85 -35.23 -3.64
CA MET A 197 -12.84 -36.28 -3.57
C MET A 197 -13.25 -37.31 -2.53
N ALA A 198 -13.19 -38.58 -2.91
CA ALA A 198 -13.24 -39.70 -1.97
C ALA A 198 -11.80 -40.15 -1.69
N PHE A 199 -11.51 -40.47 -0.44
CA PHE A 199 -10.22 -41.00 0.02
C PHE A 199 -10.45 -42.14 0.99
#